data_AF-A0A3T0RQG0-F1
#
_entry.id   AF-A0A3T0RQG0-F1
#
_cell.length_a   1.000
_cell.length_b   1.000
_cell.length_c   1.000
_cell.angle_alpha   90.00
_cell.angle_beta   90.00
_cell.angle_gamma   90.00
#
_symmetry.space_group_name_H-M   'P 1'
#
loop_
_entity.id
_entity.type
_entity.pdbx_description
1 polymer ?
#
loop_
_entity_poly.entity_id
_entity_poly.type
_entity_poly.pdbx_seq_one_letter_code
_entity_poly.pdbx_strand_id
1 'polypeptide(L)'
;MFDLLKLTCIAVGFSVFLQNLELWSIRSHIGPVWKLPKFFPPEQIMIALGLVCSVGLCVDLRFAIPLLILALIWSVVFRGSFNGGSDFMTVTLLIGLSLSLWNPQFGLSYVGVQSLLSYLISGRAKLKDPDWRKGKFLPYILQGKSYEIPNFFKTFTAQPKLLTTLSLGVIFFEISFPVVLISPRVALLYFAVGIVFHFLNFMVLGLNRFFFIWLATYPTIYFLQQQLG
;
A
#
# COMPACT_ATOMS: atom_id res chain seq x y z
N MET A 1 21.25 -5.04 6.96
CA MET A 1 20.93 -4.18 5.78
C MET A 1 20.51 -5.02 4.58
N PHE A 2 21.36 -5.93 4.06
CA PHE A 2 21.03 -6.76 2.89
C PHE A 2 19.74 -7.59 3.07
N ASP A 3 19.50 -8.12 4.27
CA ASP A 3 18.29 -8.92 4.54
C ASP A 3 17.00 -8.09 4.45
N LEU A 4 17.02 -6.84 4.93
CA LEU A 4 15.84 -5.96 4.90
C LEU A 4 15.55 -5.49 3.47
N LEU A 5 16.59 -5.14 2.70
CA LEU A 5 16.42 -4.83 1.27
C LEU A 5 15.85 -6.02 0.51
N LYS A 6 16.40 -7.23 0.73
CA LYS A 6 15.92 -8.45 0.09
C LYS A 6 14.47 -8.75 0.46
N LEU A 7 14.12 -8.60 1.74
CA LEU A 7 12.75 -8.79 2.22
C LEU A 7 11.80 -7.76 1.59
N THR A 8 12.20 -6.49 1.47
CA THR A 8 11.43 -5.48 0.72
C THR A 8 11.25 -5.88 -0.74
N CYS A 9 12.31 -6.32 -1.44
CA CYS A 9 12.21 -6.78 -2.82
C CYS A 9 11.21 -7.94 -2.97
N ILE A 10 11.26 -8.94 -2.09
CA ILE A 10 10.34 -10.08 -2.10
C ILE A 10 8.90 -9.62 -1.84
N ALA A 11 8.70 -8.75 -0.84
CA ALA A 11 7.36 -8.26 -0.49
C ALA A 11 6.75 -7.39 -1.61
N VAL A 12 7.54 -6.51 -2.23
CA VAL A 12 7.12 -5.71 -3.38
C VAL A 12 6.87 -6.59 -4.60
N GLY A 13 7.79 -7.51 -4.91
CA GLY A 13 7.65 -8.46 -6.01
C GLY A 13 6.36 -9.28 -5.88
N PHE A 14 6.09 -9.83 -4.69
CA PHE A 14 4.85 -10.55 -4.40
C PHE A 14 3.60 -9.66 -4.57
N SER A 15 3.63 -8.43 -4.04
CA SER A 15 2.50 -7.49 -4.13
C SER A 15 2.18 -7.11 -5.58
N VAL A 16 3.21 -6.78 -6.37
CA VAL A 16 3.06 -6.40 -7.78
C VAL A 16 2.69 -7.61 -8.64
N PHE A 17 3.17 -8.81 -8.29
CA PHE A 17 2.76 -10.06 -8.95
C PHE A 17 1.25 -10.31 -8.79
N LEU A 18 0.72 -10.23 -7.56
CA LEU A 18 -0.72 -10.36 -7.31
C LEU A 18 -1.54 -9.31 -8.06
N GLN A 19 -1.07 -8.06 -8.09
CA GLN A 19 -1.69 -6.98 -8.86
C GLN A 19 -1.76 -7.32 -10.37
N ASN A 20 -0.70 -7.88 -10.94
CA ASN A 20 -0.70 -8.27 -12.35
C ASN A 20 -1.60 -9.50 -12.62
N LEU A 21 -1.69 -10.47 -11.70
CA LEU A 21 -2.66 -11.57 -11.80
C LEU A 21 -4.11 -11.06 -11.77
N GLU A 22 -4.40 -10.08 -10.93
CA GLU A 22 -5.73 -9.47 -10.87
C GLU A 22 -6.03 -8.72 -12.18
N LEU A 23 -5.10 -7.89 -12.68
CA LEU A 23 -5.24 -7.24 -14.00
C LEU A 23 -5.45 -8.26 -15.12
N TRP A 24 -4.76 -9.39 -15.08
CA TRP A 24 -4.98 -10.49 -16.02
C TRP A 24 -6.41 -11.03 -15.93
N SER A 25 -6.93 -11.27 -14.72
CA SER A 25 -8.26 -11.82 -14.52
C SER A 25 -9.37 -10.92 -15.07
N ILE A 26 -9.19 -9.59 -15.02
CA ILE A 26 -10.16 -8.61 -15.49
C ILE A 26 -9.82 -8.01 -16.87
N ARG A 27 -8.81 -8.55 -17.57
CA ARG A 27 -8.26 -7.95 -18.82
C ARG A 27 -9.30 -7.64 -19.90
N SER A 28 -10.35 -8.45 -20.02
CA SER A 28 -11.47 -8.21 -20.95
C SER A 28 -12.23 -6.91 -20.66
N HIS A 29 -12.24 -6.46 -19.40
CA HIS A 29 -12.86 -5.21 -18.96
C HIS A 29 -11.91 -4.02 -19.05
N ILE A 30 -10.58 -4.25 -19.08
CA ILE A 30 -9.55 -3.19 -19.19
C ILE A 30 -9.37 -2.74 -20.64
N GLY A 31 -9.51 -3.64 -21.62
CA GLY A 31 -9.29 -3.35 -23.04
C GLY A 31 -9.92 -2.03 -23.54
N PRO A 32 -11.18 -1.70 -23.22
CA PRO A 32 -11.80 -0.43 -23.61
C PRO A 32 -11.14 0.83 -23.00
N VAL A 33 -10.49 0.70 -21.84
CA VAL A 33 -9.77 1.77 -21.14
C VAL A 33 -8.33 1.89 -21.65
N TRP A 34 -7.78 0.82 -22.22
CA TRP A 34 -6.46 0.81 -22.85
C TRP A 34 -6.45 1.64 -24.15
N LYS A 35 -6.16 2.94 -24.01
CA LYS A 35 -6.17 3.92 -25.11
C LYS A 35 -4.80 4.53 -25.35
N LEU A 36 -3.74 3.74 -25.23
CA LEU A 36 -2.39 4.20 -25.56
C LEU A 36 -2.15 4.15 -27.08
N PRO A 37 -1.23 5.00 -27.61
CA PRO A 37 -0.79 4.92 -29.00
C PRO A 37 -0.30 3.51 -29.38
N LYS A 38 -0.43 3.14 -30.66
CA LYS A 38 -0.08 1.79 -31.17
C LYS A 38 1.37 1.35 -30.96
N PHE A 39 2.28 2.25 -30.60
CA PHE A 39 3.67 1.90 -30.26
C PHE A 39 3.81 1.29 -28.87
N PHE A 40 2.83 1.48 -27.97
CA PHE A 40 2.80 0.75 -26.71
C PHE A 40 2.37 -0.70 -26.96
N PRO A 41 3.01 -1.67 -26.30
CA PRO A 41 2.61 -3.06 -26.41
C PRO A 41 1.16 -3.24 -25.88
N PRO A 42 0.42 -4.24 -26.37
CA PRO A 42 -0.90 -4.59 -25.85
C PRO A 42 -0.91 -4.81 -24.34
N GLU A 43 -2.05 -4.57 -23.69
CA GLU A 43 -2.23 -4.71 -22.25
C GLU A 43 -1.80 -6.11 -21.74
N GLN A 44 -2.03 -7.17 -22.51
CA GLN A 44 -1.62 -8.53 -22.15
C GLN A 44 -0.11 -8.67 -22.05
N ILE A 45 0.64 -8.04 -22.97
CA ILE A 45 2.11 -8.04 -22.93
C ILE A 45 2.58 -7.24 -21.72
N MET A 46 1.94 -6.12 -21.41
CA MET A 46 2.29 -5.32 -20.23
C MET A 46 2.07 -6.07 -18.92
N ILE A 47 0.96 -6.79 -18.81
CA ILE A 47 0.68 -7.65 -17.66
C ILE A 47 1.70 -8.79 -17.58
N ALA A 48 2.03 -9.46 -18.69
CA ALA A 48 3.01 -10.54 -18.73
C ALA A 48 4.41 -10.05 -18.32
N LEU A 49 4.85 -8.89 -18.81
CA LEU A 49 6.10 -8.26 -18.39
C LEU A 49 6.07 -7.91 -16.91
N GLY A 50 4.95 -7.41 -16.40
CA GLY A 50 4.73 -7.15 -14.98
C GLY A 50 4.92 -8.41 -14.13
N LEU A 51 4.32 -9.54 -14.53
CA LEU A 51 4.47 -10.83 -13.84
C LEU A 51 5.93 -11.30 -13.83
N VAL A 52 6.60 -11.29 -14.98
CA VAL A 52 8.01 -11.72 -15.09
C VAL A 52 8.92 -10.83 -14.26
N CYS A 53 8.78 -9.51 -14.37
CA CYS A 53 9.62 -8.57 -13.62
C CYS A 53 9.34 -8.63 -12.11
N SER A 54 8.11 -8.95 -11.69
CA SER A 54 7.77 -9.14 -10.28
C SER A 54 8.50 -10.34 -9.67
N VAL A 55 8.55 -11.46 -10.39
CA VAL A 55 9.35 -12.63 -9.99
C VAL A 55 10.84 -12.31 -10.05
N GLY A 56 11.28 -11.60 -11.09
CA GLY A 56 12.65 -11.12 -11.23
C GLY A 56 13.10 -10.28 -10.04
N LEU A 57 12.25 -9.37 -9.54
CA LEU A 57 12.54 -8.52 -8.39
C LEU A 57 12.81 -9.32 -7.11
N CYS A 58 12.14 -10.46 -6.93
CA CYS A 58 12.40 -11.35 -5.81
C CYS A 58 13.85 -11.89 -5.81
N VAL A 59 14.54 -11.87 -6.96
CA VAL A 59 15.90 -12.40 -7.13
C VAL A 59 16.93 -11.27 -7.30
N ASP A 60 16.66 -10.30 -8.18
CA ASP A 60 17.57 -9.21 -8.56
C ASP A 60 16.86 -7.85 -8.46
N LEU A 61 17.47 -6.92 -7.72
CA LEU A 61 16.97 -5.56 -7.52
C LEU A 61 16.80 -4.77 -8.83
N ARG A 62 17.55 -5.09 -9.89
CA ARG A 62 17.48 -4.36 -11.18
C ARG A 62 16.08 -4.38 -11.80
N PHE A 63 15.27 -5.38 -11.48
CA PHE A 63 13.88 -5.45 -11.94
C PHE A 63 12.96 -4.37 -11.31
N ALA A 64 13.42 -3.61 -10.32
CA ALA A 64 12.69 -2.45 -9.81
C ALA A 64 12.48 -1.36 -10.87
N ILE A 65 13.46 -1.13 -11.76
CA ILE A 65 13.38 -0.12 -12.83
C ILE A 65 12.28 -0.45 -13.86
N PRO A 66 12.26 -1.63 -14.51
CA PRO A 66 11.19 -1.95 -15.45
C PRO A 66 9.84 -1.97 -14.76
N LEU A 67 9.72 -2.46 -13.52
CA LEU A 67 8.46 -2.39 -12.77
C LEU A 67 8.01 -0.95 -12.50
N LEU A 68 8.93 -0.03 -12.19
CA LEU A 68 8.61 1.40 -12.03
C LEU A 68 8.05 1.98 -13.33
N ILE A 69 8.71 1.70 -14.45
CA ILE A 69 8.25 2.15 -15.78
C ILE A 69 6.84 1.61 -16.05
N LEU A 70 6.59 0.32 -15.81
CA LEU A 70 5.27 -0.28 -15.98
C LEU A 70 4.22 0.37 -15.09
N ALA A 71 4.52 0.63 -13.81
CA ALA A 71 3.59 1.28 -12.88
C ALA A 71 3.23 2.71 -13.34
N LEU A 72 4.19 3.45 -13.89
CA LEU A 72 3.95 4.78 -14.45
C LEU A 72 3.10 4.71 -15.72
N ILE A 73 3.35 3.74 -16.62
CA ILE A 73 2.50 3.52 -17.81
C ILE A 73 1.06 3.22 -17.39
N TRP A 74 0.86 2.32 -16.42
CA TRP A 74 -0.48 2.04 -15.88
C TRP A 74 -1.16 3.30 -15.32
N SER A 75 -0.40 4.15 -14.63
CA SER A 75 -0.92 5.43 -14.12
C SER A 75 -1.37 6.36 -15.25
N VAL A 76 -0.67 6.37 -16.38
CA VAL A 76 -1.08 7.14 -17.58
C VAL A 76 -2.34 6.54 -18.21
N VAL A 77 -2.42 5.22 -18.36
CA VAL A 77 -3.57 4.50 -18.93
C VAL A 77 -4.84 4.81 -18.15
N PHE A 78 -4.78 4.70 -16.82
CA PHE A 78 -5.91 4.94 -15.94
C PHE A 78 -6.12 6.42 -15.61
N ARG A 79 -5.31 7.33 -16.19
CA ARG A 79 -5.36 8.79 -15.97
C ARG A 79 -5.24 9.17 -14.49
N GLY A 80 -4.39 8.46 -13.76
CA GLY A 80 -4.21 8.56 -12.32
C GLY A 80 -4.06 7.19 -11.68
N SER A 81 -4.21 7.13 -10.36
CA SER A 81 -4.23 5.86 -9.63
C SER A 81 -5.52 5.09 -9.95
N PHE A 82 -5.39 3.87 -10.45
CA PHE A 82 -6.51 2.94 -10.61
C PHE A 82 -7.05 2.50 -9.25
N ASN A 83 -6.18 2.28 -8.27
CA ASN A 83 -6.52 1.77 -6.93
C ASN A 83 -6.22 2.79 -5.80
N GLY A 84 -6.13 4.08 -6.13
CA GLY A 84 -5.87 5.11 -5.13
C GLY A 84 -4.52 4.94 -4.43
N GLY A 85 -4.53 4.92 -3.10
CA GLY A 85 -3.35 4.92 -2.25
C GLY A 85 -2.38 3.75 -2.47
N SER A 86 -2.83 2.59 -2.95
CA SER A 86 -1.94 1.45 -3.21
C SER A 86 -1.03 1.70 -4.41
N ASP A 87 -1.52 2.34 -5.47
CA ASP A 87 -0.70 2.63 -6.65
C ASP A 87 0.39 3.66 -6.34
N PHE A 88 0.04 4.70 -5.55
CA PHE A 88 1.01 5.66 -5.05
C PHE A 88 2.10 4.96 -4.23
N MET A 89 1.72 4.06 -3.31
CA MET A 89 2.68 3.33 -2.49
C MET A 89 3.56 2.37 -3.32
N THR A 90 2.98 1.70 -4.34
CA THR A 90 3.75 0.88 -5.30
C THR A 90 4.82 1.73 -6.00
N VAL A 91 4.45 2.91 -6.51
CA VAL A 91 5.41 3.82 -7.15
C VAL A 91 6.48 4.28 -6.17
N THR A 92 6.11 4.67 -4.95
CA THR A 92 7.07 5.08 -3.89
C THR A 92 8.08 3.97 -3.59
N LEU A 93 7.61 2.73 -3.39
CA LEU A 93 8.48 1.57 -3.14
C LEU A 93 9.41 1.29 -4.32
N LEU A 94 8.90 1.34 -5.55
CA LEU A 94 9.70 1.09 -6.75
C LEU A 94 10.73 2.20 -7.03
N ILE A 95 10.43 3.46 -6.68
CA ILE A 95 11.40 4.55 -6.67
C ILE A 95 12.50 4.25 -5.64
N GLY A 96 12.13 3.93 -4.40
CA GLY A 96 13.10 3.61 -3.34
C GLY A 96 13.99 2.41 -3.67
N LEU A 97 13.42 1.35 -4.25
CA LEU A 97 14.17 0.19 -4.72
C LEU A 97 15.09 0.54 -5.91
N SER A 98 14.65 1.39 -6.83
CA SER A 98 15.50 1.88 -7.92
C SER A 98 16.67 2.72 -7.38
N LEU A 99 16.43 3.60 -6.41
CA LEU A 99 17.48 4.35 -5.72
C LEU A 99 18.47 3.44 -4.96
N SER A 100 17.98 2.29 -4.48
CA SER A 100 18.80 1.29 -3.79
C SER A 100 19.85 0.62 -4.70
N LEU A 101 19.69 0.70 -6.03
CA LEU A 101 20.73 0.27 -6.98
C LEU A 101 22.01 1.11 -6.87
N TRP A 102 21.87 2.37 -6.45
CA TRP A 102 22.98 3.29 -6.24
C TRP A 102 23.41 3.32 -4.77
N ASN A 103 22.44 3.45 -3.87
CA ASN A 103 22.69 3.47 -2.44
C ASN A 103 21.50 2.84 -1.69
N PRO A 104 21.65 1.59 -1.20
CA PRO A 104 20.61 0.89 -0.44
C PRO A 104 20.08 1.66 0.77
N GLN A 105 20.94 2.37 1.50
CA GLN A 105 20.52 3.12 2.67
C GLN A 105 19.63 4.30 2.29
N PHE A 106 19.98 5.00 1.21
CA PHE A 106 19.19 6.12 0.71
C PHE A 106 17.81 5.66 0.22
N GLY A 107 17.77 4.58 -0.57
CA GLY A 107 16.53 4.02 -1.09
C GLY A 107 15.58 3.50 -0.01
N LEU A 108 16.10 2.75 0.98
CA LEU A 108 15.29 2.28 2.11
C LEU A 108 14.84 3.42 3.01
N SER A 109 15.71 4.39 3.32
CA SER A 109 15.34 5.58 4.10
C SER A 109 14.27 6.41 3.41
N TYR A 110 14.35 6.56 2.08
CA TYR A 110 13.33 7.25 1.29
C TYR A 110 11.94 6.61 1.51
N VAL A 111 11.82 5.29 1.34
CA VAL A 111 10.54 4.60 1.54
C VAL A 111 10.09 4.68 2.99
N GLY A 112 11.01 4.48 3.95
CA GLY A 112 10.71 4.56 5.38
C GLY A 112 10.11 5.91 5.74
N VAL A 113 10.76 7.01 5.37
CA VAL A 113 10.28 8.37 5.63
C VAL A 113 8.95 8.64 4.94
N GLN A 114 8.80 8.26 3.66
CA GLN A 114 7.54 8.45 2.93
C GLN A 114 6.39 7.69 3.58
N SER A 115 6.65 6.49 4.10
CA SER A 115 5.65 5.67 4.79
C SER A 115 5.23 6.31 6.12
N LEU A 116 6.19 6.77 6.93
CA LEU A 116 5.90 7.49 8.18
C LEU A 116 5.06 8.75 7.94
N LEU A 117 5.43 9.55 6.94
CA LEU A 117 4.70 10.75 6.56
C LEU A 117 3.30 10.40 6.05
N SER A 118 3.15 9.31 5.31
CA SER A 118 1.84 8.88 4.80
C SER A 118 0.87 8.55 5.94
N TYR A 119 1.29 7.81 6.97
CA TYR A 119 0.48 7.59 8.16
C TYR A 119 0.16 8.89 8.89
N LEU A 120 1.18 9.71 9.18
CA LEU A 120 0.99 10.95 9.94
C LEU A 120 0.05 11.93 9.25
N ILE A 121 0.23 12.15 7.95
CA ILE A 121 -0.58 13.08 7.15
C ILE A 121 -2.01 12.55 7.03
N SER A 122 -2.19 11.24 6.80
CA SER A 122 -3.49 10.57 6.77
C SER A 122 -4.23 10.76 8.11
N GLY A 123 -3.57 10.46 9.22
CA GLY A 123 -4.14 10.62 10.57
C GLY A 123 -4.48 12.07 10.89
N ARG A 124 -3.61 13.01 10.53
CA ARG A 124 -3.86 14.45 10.70
C ARG A 124 -5.06 14.93 9.87
N ALA A 125 -5.22 14.43 8.64
CA ALA A 125 -6.39 14.75 7.81
C ALA A 125 -7.68 14.27 8.48
N LYS A 126 -7.69 13.03 8.98
CA LYS A 126 -8.84 12.47 9.72
C LYS A 126 -9.12 13.20 11.03
N LEU A 127 -8.10 13.62 11.77
CA LEU A 127 -8.27 14.41 12.99
C LEU A 127 -8.96 15.76 12.72
N LYS A 128 -8.65 16.40 11.59
CA LYS A 128 -9.29 17.68 11.22
C LYS A 128 -10.76 17.51 10.85
N ASP A 129 -11.11 16.38 10.24
CA ASP A 129 -12.46 16.07 9.80
C ASP A 129 -13.40 15.77 11.00
N PRO A 130 -14.47 16.56 11.21
CA PRO A 130 -15.46 16.30 12.27
C PRO A 130 -16.18 14.95 12.15
N ASP A 131 -16.39 14.44 10.93
CA ASP A 131 -17.12 13.19 10.71
C ASP A 131 -16.26 11.97 11.07
N TRP A 132 -14.96 12.03 10.85
CA TRP A 132 -14.01 11.08 11.42
C TRP A 132 -14.04 11.16 12.95
N ARG A 133 -13.87 12.35 13.55
CA ARG A 133 -13.86 12.48 15.02
C ARG A 133 -15.15 12.01 15.70
N LYS A 134 -16.31 12.11 15.03
CA LYS A 134 -17.61 11.67 15.54
C LYS A 134 -17.99 10.25 15.11
N GLY A 135 -17.07 9.51 14.44
CA GLY A 135 -17.30 8.15 13.96
C GLY A 135 -18.35 8.02 12.86
N LYS A 136 -18.79 9.13 12.25
CA LYS A 136 -19.84 9.17 11.22
C LYS A 136 -19.37 8.70 9.85
N PHE A 137 -18.06 8.74 9.61
CA PHE A 137 -17.46 8.29 8.35
C PHE A 137 -17.43 6.75 8.24
N LEU A 138 -17.32 6.02 9.36
CA LEU A 138 -17.22 4.55 9.35
C LEU A 138 -18.49 3.86 8.80
N PRO A 139 -19.73 4.26 9.17
CA PRO A 139 -20.93 3.75 8.51
C PRO A 139 -20.95 3.97 7.01
N TYR A 140 -20.50 5.13 6.52
CA TYR A 140 -20.44 5.43 5.10
C TYR A 140 -19.49 4.47 4.36
N ILE A 141 -18.31 4.22 4.94
CA ILE A 141 -17.37 3.20 4.45
C ILE A 141 -18.03 1.82 4.40
N LEU A 142 -18.66 1.40 5.51
CA LEU A 142 -19.25 0.07 5.66
C LEU A 142 -20.46 -0.17 4.74
N GLN A 143 -21.16 0.89 4.35
CA GLN A 143 -22.29 0.85 3.42
C GLN A 143 -21.88 1.11 1.96
N GLY A 144 -20.58 1.29 1.70
CA GLY A 144 -20.04 1.50 0.36
C GLY A 144 -20.38 0.34 -0.57
N LYS A 145 -20.82 0.66 -1.79
CA LYS A 145 -21.40 -0.30 -2.75
C LYS A 145 -20.42 -1.30 -3.36
N SER A 146 -19.14 -1.29 -2.98
CA SER A 146 -18.12 -2.07 -3.68
C SER A 146 -18.19 -3.56 -3.36
N TYR A 147 -18.52 -3.95 -2.12
CA TYR A 147 -18.60 -5.35 -1.69
C TYR A 147 -19.63 -5.55 -0.57
N GLU A 148 -20.27 -6.72 -0.50
CA GLU A 148 -21.09 -7.09 0.64
C GLU A 148 -20.20 -7.32 1.86
N ILE A 149 -20.35 -6.47 2.89
CA ILE A 149 -19.63 -6.68 4.15
C ILE A 149 -20.18 -7.90 4.90
N PRO A 150 -19.33 -8.69 5.58
CA PRO A 150 -19.79 -9.78 6.43
C PRO A 150 -20.84 -9.32 7.46
N ASN A 151 -21.84 -10.15 7.74
CA ASN A 151 -22.95 -9.79 8.63
C ASN A 151 -22.51 -9.31 10.01
N PHE A 152 -21.38 -9.81 10.52
CA PHE A 152 -20.78 -9.34 11.77
C PHE A 152 -20.48 -7.82 11.77
N PHE A 153 -20.07 -7.27 10.63
CA PHE A 153 -19.82 -5.83 10.50
C PHE A 153 -21.08 -4.98 10.45
N LYS A 154 -22.22 -5.55 10.03
CA LYS A 154 -23.52 -4.87 10.03
C LYS A 154 -24.02 -4.58 11.45
N THR A 155 -23.66 -5.42 12.42
CA THR A 155 -24.01 -5.18 13.83
C THR A 155 -23.26 -3.98 14.42
N PHE A 156 -22.06 -3.67 13.91
CA PHE A 156 -21.27 -2.53 14.39
C PHE A 156 -21.81 -1.18 13.94
N THR A 157 -22.45 -1.10 12.77
CA THR A 157 -23.00 0.16 12.25
C THR A 157 -24.12 0.71 13.13
N ALA A 158 -24.74 -0.14 13.96
CA ALA A 158 -25.81 0.24 14.89
C ALA A 158 -25.31 0.80 16.24
N GLN A 159 -23.98 0.89 16.48
CA GLN A 159 -23.41 1.28 17.78
C GLN A 159 -22.56 2.57 17.69
N PRO A 160 -23.15 3.77 17.85
CA PRO A 160 -22.45 5.05 17.66
C PRO A 160 -21.20 5.25 18.54
N LYS A 161 -21.24 4.78 19.80
CA LYS A 161 -20.10 4.88 20.72
C LYS A 161 -18.92 4.04 20.21
N LEU A 162 -19.18 2.81 19.79
CA LEU A 162 -18.16 1.92 19.24
C LEU A 162 -17.53 2.50 17.97
N LEU A 163 -18.34 3.02 17.05
CA LEU A 163 -17.85 3.66 15.83
C LEU A 163 -16.97 4.87 16.13
N THR A 164 -17.35 5.68 17.12
CA THR A 164 -16.52 6.81 17.57
C THR A 164 -15.19 6.32 18.14
N THR A 165 -15.20 5.31 19.01
CA THR A 165 -13.99 4.72 19.59
C THR A 165 -13.06 4.13 18.52
N LEU A 166 -13.60 3.37 17.58
CA LEU A 166 -12.82 2.80 16.47
C LEU A 166 -12.21 3.90 15.60
N SER A 167 -12.99 4.93 15.28
CA SER A 167 -12.52 6.05 14.47
C SER A 167 -11.39 6.83 15.15
N LEU A 168 -11.55 7.15 16.44
CA LEU A 168 -10.51 7.79 17.23
C LEU A 168 -9.28 6.89 17.39
N GLY A 169 -9.47 5.58 17.49
CA GLY A 169 -8.38 4.59 17.51
C GLY A 169 -7.55 4.61 16.23
N VAL A 170 -8.20 4.66 15.06
CA VAL A 170 -7.52 4.81 13.76
C VAL A 170 -6.72 6.12 13.71
N ILE A 171 -7.35 7.24 14.11
CA ILE A 171 -6.70 8.56 14.13
C ILE A 171 -5.46 8.53 15.03
N PHE A 172 -5.60 7.99 16.25
CA PHE A 172 -4.51 7.89 17.21
C PHE A 172 -3.38 7.01 16.68
N PHE A 173 -3.69 5.84 16.12
CA PHE A 173 -2.71 4.94 15.54
C PHE A 173 -1.92 5.62 14.41
N GLU A 174 -2.60 6.26 13.47
CA GLU A 174 -1.96 6.92 12.32
C GLU A 174 -1.10 8.13 12.74
N ILE A 175 -1.59 8.98 13.64
CA ILE A 175 -0.84 10.16 14.12
C ILE A 175 0.36 9.73 14.96
N SER A 176 0.20 8.72 15.81
CA SER A 176 1.28 8.23 16.67
C SER A 176 2.26 7.34 15.93
N PHE A 177 2.01 6.96 14.68
CA PHE A 177 2.85 6.03 13.93
C PHE A 177 4.36 6.35 13.93
N PRO A 178 4.83 7.62 13.89
CA PRO A 178 6.26 7.93 14.00
C PRO A 178 6.95 7.42 15.28
N VAL A 179 6.18 7.13 16.35
CA VAL A 179 6.67 6.49 17.59
C VAL A 179 7.28 5.11 17.33
N VAL A 180 6.96 4.47 16.20
CA VAL A 180 7.61 3.24 15.70
C VAL A 180 9.14 3.31 15.73
N LEU A 181 9.73 4.50 15.61
CA LEU A 181 11.18 4.71 15.58
C LEU A 181 11.86 4.68 16.96
N ILE A 182 11.11 4.65 18.07
CA ILE A 182 11.70 4.74 19.42
C ILE A 182 12.51 3.50 19.80
N SER A 183 12.04 2.30 19.46
CA SER A 183 12.77 1.07 19.73
C SER A 183 12.27 -0.08 18.85
N PRO A 184 13.08 -1.16 18.67
CA PRO A 184 12.66 -2.31 17.89
C PRO A 184 11.37 -2.97 18.40
N ARG A 185 11.18 -3.02 19.72
CA ARG A 185 9.97 -3.61 20.33
C ARG A 185 8.72 -2.79 20.00
N VAL A 186 8.84 -1.47 20.09
CA VAL A 186 7.74 -0.56 19.71
C VAL A 186 7.45 -0.69 18.21
N ALA A 187 8.48 -0.83 17.38
CA ALA A 187 8.31 -1.02 15.94
C ALA A 187 7.45 -2.25 15.63
N LEU A 188 7.80 -3.40 16.23
CA LEU A 188 7.06 -4.65 16.05
C LEU A 188 5.61 -4.56 16.53
N LEU A 189 5.35 -3.84 17.63
CA LEU A 189 3.98 -3.60 18.12
C LEU A 189 3.16 -2.80 17.10
N TYR A 190 3.71 -1.70 16.58
CA TYR A 190 3.04 -0.88 15.56
C TYR A 190 2.83 -1.66 14.25
N PHE A 191 3.76 -2.52 13.85
CA PHE A 191 3.58 -3.40 12.70
C PHE A 191 2.47 -4.42 12.93
N ALA A 192 2.38 -5.04 14.11
CA ALA A 192 1.30 -5.97 14.43
C ALA A 192 -0.09 -5.28 14.34
N VAL A 193 -0.22 -4.09 14.94
CA VAL A 193 -1.45 -3.28 14.83
C VAL A 193 -1.71 -2.87 13.38
N GLY A 194 -0.67 -2.49 12.64
CA GLY A 194 -0.77 -2.11 11.24
C GLY A 194 -1.19 -3.25 10.31
N ILE A 195 -0.72 -4.48 10.54
CA ILE A 195 -1.20 -5.68 9.82
C ILE A 195 -2.70 -5.85 10.04
N VAL A 196 -3.16 -5.78 11.29
CA VAL A 196 -4.60 -5.89 11.61
C VAL A 196 -5.39 -4.76 10.93
N PHE A 197 -4.90 -3.53 11.01
CA PHE A 197 -5.53 -2.37 10.37
C PHE A 197 -5.68 -2.56 8.85
N HIS A 198 -4.59 -2.92 8.16
CA HIS A 198 -4.63 -3.14 6.71
C HIS A 198 -5.47 -4.34 6.32
N PHE A 199 -5.47 -5.40 7.14
CA PHE A 199 -6.29 -6.58 6.91
C PHE A 199 -7.79 -6.27 7.06
N LEU A 200 -8.16 -5.48 8.07
CA LEU A 200 -9.55 -5.01 8.23
C LEU A 200 -9.98 -4.13 7.06
N ASN A 201 -9.10 -3.24 6.58
CA ASN A 201 -9.37 -2.46 5.36
C ASN A 201 -9.55 -3.38 4.14
N PHE A 202 -8.73 -4.42 3.97
CA PHE A 202 -8.91 -5.42 2.92
C PHE A 202 -10.27 -6.11 3.01
N MET A 203 -10.67 -6.57 4.20
CA MET A 203 -11.96 -7.24 4.43
C MET A 203 -13.18 -6.34 4.22
N VAL A 204 -13.10 -5.08 4.63
CA VAL A 204 -14.23 -4.14 4.60
C VAL A 204 -14.34 -3.42 3.26
N LEU A 205 -13.20 -3.04 2.67
CA LEU A 205 -13.15 -2.19 1.48
C LEU A 205 -12.82 -2.95 0.19
N GLY A 206 -12.47 -4.25 0.29
CA GLY A 206 -12.00 -5.04 -0.86
C GLY A 206 -10.65 -4.56 -1.41
N LEU A 207 -9.84 -3.89 -0.58
CA LEU A 207 -8.56 -3.28 -0.99
C LEU A 207 -7.42 -4.31 -0.96
N ASN A 208 -7.52 -5.35 -1.78
CA ASN A 208 -6.60 -6.50 -1.82
C ASN A 208 -5.15 -6.06 -2.00
N ARG A 209 -4.90 -5.15 -2.94
CA ARG A 209 -3.57 -4.66 -3.28
C ARG A 209 -2.99 -3.74 -2.20
N PHE A 210 -3.86 -2.99 -1.54
CA PHE A 210 -3.49 -2.08 -0.46
C PHE A 210 -2.87 -2.83 0.71
N PHE A 211 -3.43 -3.98 1.09
CA PHE A 211 -2.86 -4.80 2.16
C PHE A 211 -1.39 -5.15 1.88
N PHE A 212 -1.11 -5.88 0.81
CA PHE A 212 0.24 -6.40 0.57
C PHE A 212 1.29 -5.30 0.37
N ILE A 213 0.97 -4.26 -0.41
CA ILE A 213 1.95 -3.22 -0.72
C ILE A 213 2.32 -2.38 0.50
N TRP A 214 1.36 -2.12 1.40
CA TRP A 214 1.65 -1.38 2.62
C TRP A 214 2.48 -2.21 3.61
N LEU A 215 2.24 -3.51 3.71
CA LEU A 215 3.10 -4.41 4.50
C LEU A 215 4.54 -4.44 3.96
N ALA A 216 4.72 -4.31 2.64
CA ALA A 216 6.05 -4.26 2.02
C ALA A 216 6.90 -3.04 2.46
N THR A 217 6.29 -2.03 3.07
CA THR A 217 7.01 -0.88 3.65
C THR A 217 7.70 -1.19 4.98
N TYR A 218 7.24 -2.21 5.73
CA TYR A 218 7.68 -2.43 7.11
C TYR A 218 9.17 -2.74 7.27
N PRO A 219 9.81 -3.54 6.39
CA PRO A 219 11.25 -3.73 6.46
C PRO A 219 12.03 -2.41 6.27
N THR A 220 11.49 -1.47 5.49
CA THR A 220 12.12 -0.15 5.26
C THR A 220 11.97 0.78 6.47
N ILE A 221 10.82 0.73 7.16
CA ILE A 221 10.60 1.47 8.40
C ILE A 221 11.47 0.89 9.52
N TYR A 222 11.57 -0.43 9.61
CA TYR A 222 12.45 -1.09 10.57
C TYR A 222 13.92 -0.77 10.30
N PHE A 223 14.33 -0.73 9.03
CA PHE A 223 15.66 -0.26 8.65
C PHE A 223 15.91 1.17 9.16
N LEU A 224 14.98 2.10 8.93
CA LEU A 224 15.10 3.47 9.40
C LEU A 224 15.18 3.56 10.93
N GLN A 225 14.40 2.75 11.65
CA GLN A 225 14.49 2.63 13.12
C GLN A 225 15.89 2.18 13.55
N GLN A 226 16.47 1.17 12.90
CA GLN A 226 17.82 0.69 13.19
C GLN A 226 18.93 1.73 12.91
N GLN A 227 18.66 2.78 12.12
CA GLN A 227 19.62 3.86 11.92
C GLN A 227 19.60 4.91 13.04
N LEU A 228 18.56 4.92 13.88
CA LEU A 228 18.32 5.93 14.93
C LEU A 228 18.56 5.42 16.35
N GLY A 229 18.79 4.11 16.52
CA GLY A 229 18.92 3.43 17.82
C GLY A 229 20.19 2.63 17.96
#